data_AF-A0A3N7A0U2-F1
#
_entry.id   AF-A0A3N7A0U2-F1
#
_cell.length_a   1.000
_cell.length_b   1.000
_cell.length_c   1.000
_cell.angle_alpha   90.00
_cell.angle_beta   90.00
_cell.angle_gamma   90.00
#
_symmetry.space_group_name_H-M   'P 1'
#
loop_
_entity.id
_entity.type
_entity.pdbx_description
1 polymer ?
#
loop_
_entity_poly.entity_id
_entity_poly.type
_entity_poly.pdbx_seq_one_letter_code
_entity_poly.pdbx_strand_id
1 'polypeptide(L)' 'FNAERFAANARDPQVKMIEIKLSQGAKPGHGGVLPAPKVTPEIAAARGVPVGVDCVSPSSHSAFSTPIEMMHFVAKLREL' A
#
# COMPACT_ATOMS: atom_id res chain seq x y z
N PHE A 1 -6.59 0.19 -5.42
CA PHE A 1 -5.71 -0.98 -5.65
C PHE A 1 -5.38 -1.05 -7.13
N ASN A 2 -4.12 -1.29 -7.51
CA ASN A 2 -3.71 -1.49 -8.91
C ASN A 2 -3.14 -2.91 -9.04
N ALA A 3 -3.84 -3.78 -9.79
CA ALA A 3 -3.51 -5.20 -9.89
C ALA A 3 -2.24 -5.47 -10.70
N GLU A 4 -2.02 -4.71 -11.78
CA GLU A 4 -0.86 -4.87 -12.66
C GLU A 4 0.45 -4.51 -11.94
N ARG A 5 0.48 -3.36 -11.26
CA ARG A 5 1.64 -2.95 -10.43
C ARG A 5 1.87 -3.94 -9.29
N PHE A 6 0.81 -4.47 -8.68
CA PHE A 6 0.93 -5.50 -7.65
C PHE A 6 1.60 -6.75 -8.21
N ALA A 7 1.08 -7.32 -9.30
CA ALA A 7 1.61 -8.56 -9.90
C ALA A 7 3.06 -8.40 -10.36
N ALA A 8 3.41 -7.25 -10.96
CA ALA A 8 4.77 -6.95 -11.36
C ALA A 8 5.74 -6.96 -10.15
N ASN A 9 5.37 -6.30 -9.06
CA ASN A 9 6.20 -6.23 -7.86
C ASN A 9 6.25 -7.56 -7.09
N ALA A 10 5.12 -8.26 -6.97
CA ALA A 10 5.00 -9.50 -6.21
C ALA A 10 5.82 -10.64 -6.83
N ARG A 11 6.04 -10.61 -8.14
CA ARG A 11 6.84 -11.59 -8.89
C ARG A 11 8.33 -11.29 -8.93
N ASP A 12 8.78 -10.16 -8.35
CA ASP A 12 10.22 -9.91 -8.22
C ASP A 12 10.86 -11.05 -7.39
N PRO A 13 11.93 -11.70 -7.88
CA PRO A 13 12.57 -12.81 -7.17
C PRO A 13 13.02 -12.50 -5.74
N GLN A 14 13.22 -11.23 -5.39
CA GLN A 14 13.59 -10.79 -4.04
C GLN A 14 12.40 -10.83 -3.06
N VAL A 15 11.17 -10.80 -3.55
CA VAL A 15 9.97 -10.84 -2.70
C VAL A 15 9.68 -12.27 -2.26
N LYS A 16 9.64 -12.49 -0.94
CA LYS A 16 9.36 -13.81 -0.33
C LYS A 16 8.02 -13.89 0.39
N MET A 17 7.38 -12.75 0.63
CA MET A 17 6.13 -12.64 1.35
C MET A 17 5.41 -11.35 0.96
N ILE A 18 4.09 -11.39 1.00
CA ILE A 18 3.22 -10.22 0.89
C ILE A 18 2.55 -9.98 2.24
N GLU A 19 2.62 -8.74 2.74
CA GLU A 19 1.94 -8.30 3.96
C GLU A 19 0.74 -7.41 3.60
N ILE A 20 -0.43 -7.71 4.18
CA ILE A 20 -1.56 -6.78 4.19
C ILE A 20 -1.52 -6.01 5.51
N LYS A 21 -1.02 -4.77 5.45
CA LYS A 21 -0.92 -3.90 6.61
C LYS A 21 -2.27 -3.24 6.92
N LEU A 22 -2.96 -3.71 7.97
CA LEU A 22 -4.23 -3.14 8.42
C LEU A 22 -4.09 -1.94 9.37
N SER A 23 -3.05 -1.94 10.20
CA SER A 23 -2.83 -0.92 11.22
C SER A 23 -1.35 -0.85 11.61
N GLN A 24 -1.01 0.09 12.49
CA GLN A 24 0.32 0.17 13.12
C GLN A 24 0.20 0.62 14.57
N GLY A 25 1.05 0.07 15.45
CA GLY A 25 0.98 0.32 16.89
C GLY A 25 1.16 1.78 17.29
N ALA A 26 1.98 2.54 16.56
CA ALA A 26 2.20 3.96 16.86
C ALA A 26 0.98 4.86 16.64
N LYS A 27 0.03 4.45 15.78
CA LYS A 27 -1.16 5.23 15.45
C LYS A 27 -2.29 4.34 14.90
N PRO A 28 -3.00 3.61 15.77
CA PRO A 28 -4.16 2.84 15.36
C PRO A 28 -5.22 3.75 14.70
N GLY A 29 -5.89 3.24 13.67
CA GLY A 29 -6.98 3.97 12.99
C GLY A 29 -6.54 5.10 12.06
N HIS A 30 -5.23 5.31 11.82
CA HIS A 30 -4.72 6.35 10.92
C HIS A 30 -3.78 5.78 9.85
N GLY A 31 -3.96 6.23 8.61
CA GLY A 31 -3.05 5.92 7.51
C GLY A 31 -1.68 6.57 7.67
N GLY A 32 -0.69 6.08 6.92
CA GLY A 32 0.67 6.64 6.91
C GLY A 32 0.68 8.11 6.47
N VAL A 33 1.58 8.91 7.06
CA VAL A 33 1.84 10.29 6.66
C VAL A 33 3.31 10.42 6.31
N LEU A 34 3.60 10.90 5.11
CA LEU A 34 4.93 11.31 4.70
C LEU A 34 4.90 12.80 4.35
N PRO A 35 5.55 13.67 5.17
CA PRO A 35 5.54 15.11 4.94
C PRO A 35 6.21 15.53 3.64
N ALA A 36 5.68 16.57 3.00
CA ALA A 36 6.11 17.19 1.76
C ALA A 36 7.62 17.41 1.64
N PRO A 37 8.32 17.97 2.66
CA PRO A 37 9.77 18.19 2.57
C PRO A 37 10.57 16.89 2.41
N LYS A 38 10.00 15.74 2.76
CA LYS A 38 10.62 14.42 2.60
C LYS A 38 10.25 13.74 1.28
N VAL A 39 9.37 14.31 0.48
CA VAL A 39 8.96 13.74 -0.82
C VAL A 39 9.90 14.27 -1.91
N THR A 40 11.10 13.72 -1.92
CA THR A 40 12.13 14.00 -2.94
C THR A 40 11.71 13.44 -4.32
N PRO A 41 12.37 13.83 -5.43
CA PRO A 41 12.09 13.27 -6.75
C PRO A 41 12.16 11.73 -6.81
N GLU A 42 13.14 11.12 -6.15
CA GLU A 42 13.29 9.67 -6.06
C GLU A 42 12.10 9.02 -5.32
N ILE A 43 11.72 9.59 -4.18
CA ILE A 43 10.59 9.08 -3.37
C ILE A 43 9.26 9.26 -4.12
N ALA A 44 9.08 10.39 -4.80
CA ALA A 44 7.93 10.67 -5.64
C ALA A 44 7.79 9.64 -6.77
N ALA A 45 8.88 9.34 -7.47
CA ALA A 45 8.92 8.33 -8.53
C ALA A 45 8.59 6.92 -8.00
N ALA A 46 9.20 6.52 -6.88
CA ALA A 46 8.95 5.22 -6.25
C ALA A 46 7.48 5.05 -5.80
N ARG A 47 6.88 6.13 -5.29
CA ARG A 47 5.51 6.09 -4.73
C ARG A 47 4.42 6.44 -5.75
N GLY A 48 4.76 7.08 -6.87
CA GLY A 48 3.77 7.62 -7.82
C GLY A 48 2.97 8.77 -7.24
N VAL A 49 3.62 9.67 -6.49
CA VAL A 49 3.01 10.86 -5.88
C VAL A 49 3.76 12.13 -6.32
N PRO A 50 3.16 13.33 -6.26
CA PRO A 50 3.86 14.56 -6.63
C PRO A 50 5.03 14.90 -5.69
N VAL A 51 6.10 15.47 -6.24
CA VAL A 51 7.25 15.98 -5.46
C VAL A 51 6.81 17.13 -4.55
N GLY A 52 7.30 17.15 -3.31
CA GLY A 52 7.04 18.27 -2.39
C GLY A 52 5.60 18.39 -1.91
N VAL A 53 4.78 17.33 -2.04
CA VAL A 53 3.38 17.30 -1.57
C VAL A 53 3.22 16.27 -0.47
N ASP A 54 2.47 16.60 0.58
CA ASP A 54 2.16 15.67 1.67
C ASP A 54 1.50 14.41 1.13
N CYS A 55 2.05 13.24 1.47
CA CYS A 55 1.46 11.96 1.13
C CYS A 55 0.74 11.41 2.36
N VAL A 56 -0.57 11.65 2.42
CA VAL A 56 -1.47 11.15 3.47
C VAL A 56 -2.25 9.97 2.94
N SER A 57 -2.08 8.80 3.57
CA SER A 57 -2.83 7.60 3.20
C SER A 57 -4.17 7.54 3.94
N PRO A 58 -5.22 6.97 3.33
CA PRO A 58 -6.47 6.66 4.03
C PRO A 58 -6.26 5.73 5.23
N SER A 59 -7.16 5.78 6.22
CA SER A 59 -7.16 4.91 7.41
C SER A 59 -7.67 3.50 7.13
N SER A 60 -8.34 3.27 6.01
CA SER A 60 -8.89 1.98 5.59
C SER A 60 -8.42 1.59 4.18
N HIS A 61 -8.45 0.30 3.89
CA HIS A 61 -8.09 -0.22 2.58
C HIS A 61 -9.32 -0.20 1.65
N SER A 62 -9.21 0.39 0.46
CA SER A 62 -10.37 0.57 -0.43
C SER A 62 -10.86 -0.70 -1.14
N ALA A 63 -10.15 -1.82 -1.02
CA ALA A 63 -10.53 -3.07 -1.70
C ALA A 63 -11.49 -3.97 -0.90
N PHE A 64 -11.73 -3.69 0.38
CA PHE A 64 -12.60 -4.49 1.25
C PHE A 64 -13.12 -3.66 2.43
N SER A 65 -14.30 -3.99 2.92
CA SER A 65 -14.94 -3.38 4.10
C SER A 65 -15.26 -4.39 5.19
N THR A 66 -15.28 -5.69 4.88
CA THR A 66 -15.53 -6.76 5.85
C THR A 66 -14.38 -7.76 5.92
N PRO A 67 -14.26 -8.55 7.01
CA PRO A 67 -13.26 -9.62 7.09
C PRO A 67 -13.41 -10.68 5.99
N ILE A 68 -14.64 -10.99 5.55
CA ILE A 68 -14.87 -11.96 4.48
C ILE A 68 -14.37 -11.41 3.13
N GLU A 69 -14.67 -10.15 2.82
CA GLU A 69 -14.14 -9.48 1.63
C GLU A 69 -12.61 -9.38 1.66
N MET A 70 -12.01 -9.17 2.84
CA MET A 70 -10.57 -9.23 3.02
C MET A 70 -10.02 -10.61 2.66
N MET A 71 -10.68 -11.70 3.05
CA MET A 71 -10.26 -13.06 2.66
C MET A 71 -10.37 -13.29 1.15
N HIS A 72 -11.40 -12.77 0.49
CA HIS A 72 -11.49 -12.80 -0.98
C HIS A 72 -10.36 -12.00 -1.63
N PHE A 73 -10.01 -10.85 -1.05
CA PHE A 73 -8.87 -10.05 -1.51
C PHE A 73 -7.55 -10.80 -1.35
N VAL A 74 -7.32 -11.47 -0.21
CA VAL A 74 -6.16 -12.36 0.00
C VAL A 74 -6.09 -13.46 -1.05
N ALA A 75 -7.21 -14.13 -1.34
CA ALA A 75 -7.27 -15.16 -2.38
C ALA A 75 -6.86 -14.59 -3.75
N LYS A 76 -7.43 -13.44 -4.13
CA LYS A 76 -7.06 -12.72 -5.36
C LYS A 76 -5.56 -12.38 -5.42
N LEU A 77 -4.97 -11.92 -4.32
CA LEU A 77 -3.53 -11.60 -4.29
C LEU A 77 -2.64 -12.83 -4.49
N ARG A 78 -3.11 -14.04 -4.19
CA ARG A 78 -2.34 -15.29 -4.42
C ARG A 78 -2.37 -15.75 -5.88
N GLU A 79 -3.34 -15.28 -6.66
CA GLU A 79 -3.48 -15.61 -8.09
C GLU A 79 -2.71 -14.63 -8.98
N LEU A 80 -2.43 -13.42 -8.47
CA LEU A 80 -1.69 -12.35 -9.16
C LEU A 80 -0.18 -12.53 -8.96
#